data_AF-A0A822J3W1-F1
#
_entry.id   AF-A0A822J3W1-F1
#
_cell.length_a   1.000
_cell.length_b   1.000
_cell.length_c   1.000
_cell.angle_alpha   90.00
_cell.angle_beta   90.00
_cell.angle_gamma   90.00
#
_symmetry.space_group_name_H-M   'P 1'
#
loop_
_entity.id
_entity.type
_entity.pdbx_description
1 polymer ?
#
loop_
_entity_poly.entity_id
_entity_poly.type
_entity_poly.pdbx_seq_one_letter_code
_entity_poly.pdbx_strand_id
1 'polypeptide(L)'
;MGVIRLGCSGWDYRDWAGVFYKDKEESKLRVYSRIFNTAEINSTFYSYPQPGIVFGWAKYTPQDFKFAVKLNRLITHEKMLEISKGVEDDLKRFCELMKPLQESGKLACILIQLPLGMKFRKDRIEEFLKILPCDIRFALEYRNKAWLTEQAHDLLRDYNIAAVAVDEPLLPPEVRLTSDIAYVRWHGRGEKMWYNYHYSKDELAASISKLKEMSQSADVYGYFNNHYYGYAPENCIYVLEMLGMATPEQKEMRQHISGYWTGRVTTKVITKTLSDYLAQEKEGIETLLSGFIETLRFEKAREIKDIEIMELGTDKIVADVRGYSVYIDLDKRFILHDCADWQRTARERRFCKHIGALMLALPEDTARSVLESIKRQQWEFSQYTGRGETY
;
A
#
# COMPACT_ATOMS: atom_id res chain seq x y z
N MET A 1 0.60 -31.03 9.77
CA MET A 1 -0.27 -29.91 9.39
C MET A 1 0.22 -28.67 10.12
N GLY A 2 0.71 -27.69 9.38
CA GLY A 2 1.07 -26.37 9.90
C GLY A 2 -0.16 -25.47 10.07
N VAL A 3 0.03 -24.33 10.70
CA VAL A 3 -1.08 -23.43 11.04
C VAL A 3 -1.22 -22.31 10.01
N ILE A 4 -2.44 -22.06 9.55
CA ILE A 4 -2.75 -20.94 8.65
C ILE A 4 -3.01 -19.67 9.47
N ARG A 5 -2.28 -18.59 9.18
CA ARG A 5 -2.46 -17.25 9.75
C ARG A 5 -2.57 -16.22 8.64
N LEU A 6 -3.71 -15.54 8.59
CA LEU A 6 -3.99 -14.53 7.59
C LEU A 6 -4.21 -13.18 8.27
N GLY A 7 -3.65 -12.13 7.68
CA GLY A 7 -3.78 -10.77 8.15
C GLY A 7 -3.52 -9.76 7.04
N CYS A 8 -3.16 -8.55 7.44
CA CYS A 8 -2.88 -7.44 6.56
C CYS A 8 -1.41 -7.04 6.63
N SER A 9 -0.94 -6.47 5.53
CA SER A 9 0.26 -5.67 5.44
C SER A 9 0.02 -4.35 6.13
N GLY A 10 0.45 -4.21 7.38
CA GLY A 10 0.18 -3.06 8.23
C GLY A 10 -1.22 -3.03 8.86
N TRP A 11 -1.38 -2.13 9.83
CA TRP A 11 -2.65 -1.87 10.51
C TRP A 11 -2.96 -0.38 10.61
N ASP A 12 -1.96 0.50 10.61
CA ASP A 12 -2.18 1.93 10.79
C ASP A 12 -2.42 2.65 9.46
N TYR A 13 -3.68 2.60 8.98
CA TYR A 13 -4.13 3.31 7.79
C TYR A 13 -5.24 4.32 8.14
N ARG A 14 -5.19 5.52 7.53
CA ARG A 14 -6.22 6.56 7.72
C ARG A 14 -7.55 6.13 7.11
N ASP A 15 -7.52 5.46 5.97
CA ASP A 15 -8.71 4.97 5.24
C ASP A 15 -9.50 3.92 6.02
N TRP A 16 -8.91 3.34 7.06
CA TRP A 16 -9.57 2.35 7.93
C TRP A 16 -10.34 3.01 9.07
N ALA A 17 -10.19 4.32 9.29
CA ALA A 17 -10.95 5.06 10.29
C ALA A 17 -12.44 5.14 9.87
N GLY A 18 -13.33 4.71 10.76
CA GLY A 18 -14.76 4.59 10.50
C GLY A 18 -15.17 3.35 9.70
N VAL A 19 -14.22 2.66 9.06
CA VAL A 19 -14.45 1.42 8.29
C VAL A 19 -14.13 0.18 9.13
N PHE A 20 -12.94 0.16 9.72
CA PHE A 20 -12.43 -0.92 10.58
C PHE A 20 -12.22 -0.42 12.01
N TYR A 21 -11.79 0.84 12.18
CA TYR A 21 -11.62 1.49 13.47
C TYR A 21 -12.85 2.33 13.82
N LYS A 22 -13.69 1.81 14.72
CA LYS A 22 -14.91 2.50 15.19
C LYS A 22 -14.59 3.68 16.11
N ASP A 23 -13.66 3.49 17.04
CA ASP A 23 -13.19 4.51 17.97
C ASP A 23 -11.82 5.04 17.52
N LYS A 24 -11.68 6.38 17.50
CA LYS A 24 -10.43 7.05 17.11
C LYS A 24 -9.42 7.11 18.25
N GLU A 25 -9.87 6.99 19.49
CA GLU A 25 -9.03 7.06 20.68
C GLU A 25 -8.44 5.69 21.04
N GLU A 26 -9.03 4.59 20.57
CA GLU A 26 -8.50 3.25 20.82
C GLU A 26 -7.24 2.97 20.00
N SER A 27 -6.24 2.33 20.63
CA SER A 27 -5.03 1.89 19.94
C SER A 27 -5.36 0.99 18.76
N LYS A 28 -4.97 1.40 17.55
CA LYS A 28 -5.19 0.65 16.30
C LYS A 28 -4.64 -0.78 16.36
N LEU A 29 -3.45 -0.97 16.95
CA LEU A 29 -2.87 -2.30 17.12
C LEU A 29 -3.72 -3.18 18.04
N ARG A 30 -4.30 -2.60 19.09
CA ARG A 30 -5.19 -3.33 20.02
C ARG A 30 -6.48 -3.75 19.32
N VAL A 31 -7.11 -2.86 18.56
CA VAL A 31 -8.30 -3.19 17.75
C VAL A 31 -7.96 -4.28 16.73
N TYR A 32 -6.87 -4.09 15.98
CA TYR A 32 -6.43 -5.02 14.95
C TYR A 32 -6.16 -6.42 15.51
N SER A 33 -5.43 -6.51 16.62
CA SER A 33 -5.04 -7.78 17.25
C SER A 33 -6.18 -8.53 17.97
N ARG A 34 -7.36 -7.91 18.10
CA ARG A 34 -8.60 -8.62 18.47
C ARG A 34 -9.22 -9.36 17.28
N ILE A 35 -9.02 -8.84 16.07
CA ILE A 35 -9.64 -9.39 14.85
C ILE A 35 -8.71 -10.36 14.14
N PHE A 36 -7.40 -10.07 14.10
CA PHE A 36 -6.41 -10.91 13.44
C PHE A 36 -5.36 -11.38 14.45
N ASN A 37 -4.78 -12.55 14.20
CA ASN A 37 -3.67 -13.10 14.99
C ASN A 37 -2.31 -12.95 14.27
N THR A 38 -2.26 -12.20 13.18
CA THR A 38 -1.00 -11.86 12.51
C THR A 38 -1.04 -10.51 11.78
N ALA A 39 0.12 -9.89 11.63
CA ALA A 39 0.34 -8.72 10.79
C ALA A 39 1.72 -8.75 10.14
N GLU A 40 1.83 -8.19 8.93
CA GLU A 40 3.12 -7.88 8.32
C GLU A 40 3.50 -6.42 8.66
N ILE A 41 4.68 -6.22 9.24
CA ILE A 41 5.23 -4.91 9.58
C ILE A 41 5.99 -4.36 8.38
N ASN A 42 5.50 -3.25 7.82
CA ASN A 42 6.14 -2.57 6.70
C ASN A 42 6.92 -1.31 7.09
N SER A 43 6.68 -0.73 8.25
CA SER A 43 7.38 0.50 8.69
C SER A 43 8.90 0.31 8.78
N THR A 44 9.35 -0.88 9.20
CA THR A 44 10.75 -1.29 9.29
C THR A 44 11.51 -1.25 7.97
N PHE A 45 10.79 -1.33 6.84
CA PHE A 45 11.37 -1.18 5.51
C PHE A 45 11.95 0.21 5.29
N TYR A 46 11.30 1.25 5.81
CA TYR A 46 11.67 2.65 5.58
C TYR A 46 12.67 3.18 6.60
N SER A 47 12.59 2.71 7.84
CA SER A 47 13.49 3.11 8.92
C SER A 47 13.64 2.00 9.95
N TYR A 48 14.79 1.97 10.63
CA TYR A 48 14.94 1.11 11.80
C TYR A 48 13.99 1.58 12.91
N PRO A 49 13.18 0.69 13.50
CA PRO A 49 12.30 1.07 14.59
C PRO A 49 13.12 1.37 15.85
N GLN A 50 12.57 2.24 16.70
CA GLN A 50 13.11 2.42 18.04
C GLN A 50 12.88 1.14 18.86
N PRO A 51 13.83 0.71 19.73
CA PRO A 51 13.67 -0.52 20.52
C PRO A 51 12.36 -0.59 21.32
N GLY A 52 11.93 0.54 21.89
CA GLY A 52 10.68 0.64 22.65
C GLY A 52 9.42 0.36 21.82
N ILE A 53 9.44 0.63 20.51
CA ILE A 53 8.34 0.31 19.60
C ILE A 53 8.21 -1.21 19.44
N VAL A 54 9.34 -1.91 19.22
CA VAL A 54 9.35 -3.36 19.05
C VAL A 54 8.93 -4.07 20.33
N PHE A 55 9.42 -3.58 21.48
CA PHE A 55 8.97 -4.05 22.79
C PHE A 55 7.46 -3.82 22.97
N GLY A 56 6.94 -2.67 22.53
CA GLY A 56 5.51 -2.38 22.53
C GLY A 56 4.69 -3.38 21.71
N TRP A 57 5.16 -3.75 20.51
CA TRP A 57 4.51 -4.78 19.69
C TRP A 57 4.45 -6.13 20.40
N ALA A 58 5.56 -6.55 21.02
CA ALA A 58 5.62 -7.79 21.79
C ALA A 58 4.69 -7.75 23.01
N LYS A 59 4.65 -6.62 23.73
CA LYS A 59 3.92 -6.49 24.99
C LYS A 59 2.41 -6.34 24.82
N TYR A 60 1.96 -5.58 23.82
CA TYR A 60 0.55 -5.15 23.70
C TYR A 60 -0.29 -5.97 22.71
N THR A 61 0.21 -7.13 22.28
CA THR A 61 -0.54 -8.09 21.45
C THR A 61 -0.81 -9.40 22.20
N PRO A 62 -1.82 -10.20 21.80
CA PRO A 62 -2.05 -11.54 22.34
C PRO A 62 -0.82 -12.46 22.26
N GLN A 63 -0.73 -13.47 23.13
CA GLN A 63 0.43 -14.37 23.20
C GLN A 63 0.66 -15.15 21.90
N ASP A 64 -0.40 -15.53 21.20
CA ASP A 64 -0.37 -16.31 19.97
C ASP A 64 -0.25 -15.46 18.69
N PHE A 65 -0.19 -14.12 18.84
CA PHE A 65 -0.07 -13.17 17.75
C PHE A 65 1.32 -13.27 17.08
N LYS A 66 1.36 -13.30 15.76
CA LYS A 66 2.60 -13.42 14.98
C LYS A 66 2.84 -12.22 14.07
N PHE A 67 4.06 -11.69 14.07
CA PHE A 67 4.50 -10.63 13.17
C PHE A 67 5.44 -11.17 12.11
N ALA A 68 5.15 -10.94 10.84
CA ALA A 68 6.16 -10.96 9.80
C ALA A 68 6.77 -9.55 9.70
N VAL A 69 8.09 -9.43 9.63
CA VAL A 69 8.74 -8.11 9.62
C VAL A 69 9.49 -7.89 8.32
N LYS A 70 9.20 -6.82 7.60
CA LYS A 70 9.90 -6.49 6.37
C LYS A 70 11.30 -5.93 6.66
N LEU A 71 12.30 -6.54 6.05
CA LEU A 71 13.71 -6.15 6.19
C LEU A 71 13.92 -4.72 5.65
N ASN A 72 14.83 -3.97 6.28
CA ASN A 72 15.07 -2.58 5.91
C ASN A 72 15.55 -2.44 4.45
N ARG A 73 15.08 -1.40 3.75
CA ARG A 73 15.44 -1.12 2.35
C ARG A 73 16.93 -0.84 2.17
N LEU A 74 17.62 -0.38 3.22
CA LEU A 74 19.07 -0.19 3.21
C LEU A 74 19.77 -1.49 2.78
N ILE A 75 19.33 -2.64 3.30
CA ILE A 75 19.93 -3.95 3.01
C ILE A 75 19.53 -4.43 1.61
N THR A 76 18.23 -4.36 1.28
CA THR A 76 17.66 -4.99 0.07
C THR A 76 17.74 -4.14 -1.19
N HIS A 77 17.62 -2.81 -1.08
CA HIS A 77 17.48 -1.89 -2.22
C HIS A 77 18.70 -0.96 -2.37
N GLU A 78 19.27 -0.46 -1.27
CA GLU A 78 20.40 0.49 -1.35
C GLU A 78 21.74 -0.27 -1.44
N LYS A 79 21.96 -1.25 -0.55
CA LYS A 79 23.16 -2.11 -0.55
C LYS A 79 22.99 -3.38 -1.39
N MET A 80 21.79 -3.65 -1.90
CA MET A 80 21.52 -4.74 -2.87
C MET A 80 22.03 -6.12 -2.43
N LEU A 81 21.99 -6.40 -1.12
CA LEU A 81 22.48 -7.62 -0.47
C LEU A 81 24.00 -7.85 -0.56
N GLU A 82 24.79 -6.86 -0.94
CA GLU A 82 26.24 -7.02 -1.14
C GLU A 82 27.01 -7.00 0.19
N ILE A 83 27.69 -8.11 0.53
CA ILE A 83 28.50 -8.25 1.75
C ILE A 83 29.56 -7.16 1.86
N SER A 84 30.23 -6.83 0.75
CA SER A 84 31.24 -5.77 0.67
C SER A 84 30.74 -4.37 1.07
N LYS A 85 29.42 -4.14 1.08
CA LYS A 85 28.80 -2.89 1.53
C LYS A 85 28.42 -2.91 3.03
N GLY A 86 28.80 -3.95 3.77
CA GLY A 86 28.53 -4.07 5.20
C GLY A 86 27.08 -4.44 5.53
N VAL A 87 26.41 -5.22 4.67
CA VAL A 87 25.03 -5.69 4.96
C VAL A 87 24.96 -6.65 6.14
N GLU A 88 26.07 -7.32 6.48
CA GLU A 88 26.13 -8.24 7.62
C GLU A 88 25.91 -7.50 8.95
N ASP A 89 26.55 -6.35 9.14
CA ASP A 89 26.38 -5.54 10.35
C ASP A 89 24.98 -4.92 10.43
N ASP A 90 24.44 -4.48 9.29
CA ASP A 90 23.05 -3.98 9.20
C ASP A 90 22.04 -5.08 9.54
N LEU A 91 22.26 -6.30 9.04
CA LEU A 91 21.42 -7.46 9.32
C LEU A 91 21.48 -7.83 10.80
N LYS A 92 22.68 -7.91 11.39
CA LYS A 92 22.87 -8.17 12.82
C LYS A 92 22.13 -7.13 13.66
N ARG A 93 22.28 -5.84 13.33
CA ARG A 93 21.56 -4.74 14.00
C ARG A 93 20.04 -4.90 13.86
N PHE A 94 19.56 -5.27 12.67
CA PHE A 94 18.13 -5.47 12.44
C PHE A 94 17.57 -6.64 13.26
N CYS A 95 18.24 -7.78 13.26
CA CYS A 95 17.88 -8.96 14.04
C CYS A 95 17.91 -8.67 15.54
N GLU A 96 18.91 -7.93 16.03
CA GLU A 96 19.00 -7.49 17.43
C GLU A 96 17.76 -6.68 17.85
N LEU A 97 17.33 -5.74 17.00
CA LEU A 97 16.13 -4.95 17.26
C LEU A 97 14.87 -5.82 17.32
N MET A 98 14.83 -6.93 16.59
CA MET A 98 13.69 -7.85 16.53
C MET A 98 13.69 -8.92 17.64
N LYS A 99 14.75 -9.01 18.46
CA LYS A 99 14.82 -9.97 19.57
C LYS A 99 13.59 -9.98 20.48
N PRO A 100 12.99 -8.85 20.89
CA PRO A 100 11.79 -8.89 21.72
C PRO A 100 10.62 -9.67 21.09
N LEU A 101 10.49 -9.64 19.76
CA LEU A 101 9.51 -10.45 19.04
C LEU A 101 9.96 -11.92 18.95
N GLN A 102 11.24 -12.17 18.72
CA GLN A 102 11.78 -13.53 18.65
C GLN A 102 11.65 -14.27 19.99
N GLU A 103 12.12 -13.67 21.08
CA GLU A 103 12.12 -14.25 22.43
C GLU A 103 10.70 -14.45 22.98
N SER A 104 9.75 -13.57 22.63
CA SER A 104 8.34 -13.75 22.96
C SER A 104 7.63 -14.79 22.08
N GLY A 105 8.34 -15.39 21.11
CA GLY A 105 7.78 -16.32 20.14
C GLY A 105 6.82 -15.65 19.16
N LYS A 106 6.82 -14.32 19.03
CA LYS A 106 5.90 -13.56 18.17
C LYS A 106 6.49 -13.22 16.81
N LEU A 107 7.78 -13.43 16.56
CA LEU A 107 8.37 -13.29 15.23
C LEU A 107 7.99 -14.50 14.37
N ALA A 108 7.15 -14.29 13.35
CA ALA A 108 6.83 -15.30 12.35
C ALA A 108 8.06 -15.60 11.48
N CYS A 109 8.54 -14.55 10.82
CA CYS A 109 9.67 -14.55 9.91
C CYS A 109 10.09 -13.10 9.56
N ILE A 110 11.23 -12.96 8.90
CA ILE A 110 11.67 -11.70 8.27
C ILE A 110 11.46 -11.78 6.75
N LEU A 111 10.76 -10.80 6.18
CA LEU A 111 10.50 -10.68 4.74
C LEU A 111 11.63 -9.89 4.05
N ILE A 112 12.36 -10.56 3.17
CA ILE A 112 13.39 -10.02 2.28
C ILE A 112 12.74 -9.71 0.93
N GLN A 113 12.14 -8.53 0.80
CA GLN A 113 11.59 -8.08 -0.48
C GLN A 113 12.67 -7.45 -1.35
N LEU A 114 12.90 -8.01 -2.53
CA LEU A 114 13.90 -7.54 -3.49
C LEU A 114 13.34 -6.44 -4.41
N PRO A 115 14.19 -5.53 -4.92
CA PRO A 115 13.79 -4.57 -5.93
C PRO A 115 13.55 -5.22 -7.29
N LEU A 116 12.68 -4.61 -8.10
CA LEU A 116 12.25 -5.09 -9.42
C LEU A 116 13.43 -5.41 -10.38
N GLY A 117 14.49 -4.61 -10.30
CA GLY A 117 15.68 -4.74 -11.15
C GLY A 117 16.63 -5.88 -10.77
N MET A 118 16.45 -6.52 -9.60
CA MET A 118 17.37 -7.55 -9.12
C MET A 118 17.13 -8.88 -9.81
N LYS A 119 17.97 -9.21 -10.80
CA LYS A 119 17.98 -10.53 -11.46
C LYS A 119 18.68 -11.57 -10.58
N PHE A 120 18.27 -12.83 -10.71
CA PHE A 120 18.91 -13.93 -10.00
C PHE A 120 20.37 -14.09 -10.40
N ARG A 121 21.25 -14.18 -9.41
CA ARG A 121 22.69 -14.45 -9.52
C ARG A 121 23.09 -15.33 -8.35
N LYS A 122 23.23 -16.64 -8.59
CA LYS A 122 23.44 -17.65 -7.54
C LYS A 122 24.48 -17.21 -6.50
N ASP A 123 25.71 -16.92 -6.94
CA ASP A 123 26.82 -16.60 -6.03
C ASP A 123 26.50 -15.43 -5.09
N ARG A 124 25.91 -14.35 -5.63
CA ARG A 124 25.53 -13.16 -4.85
C ARG A 124 24.47 -13.48 -3.81
N ILE A 125 23.44 -14.23 -4.21
CA ILE A 125 22.33 -14.55 -3.33
C ILE A 125 22.80 -15.52 -2.25
N GLU A 126 23.53 -16.57 -2.63
CA GLU A 126 24.07 -17.55 -1.70
C GLU A 126 25.03 -16.92 -0.68
N GLU A 127 25.86 -15.96 -1.08
CA GLU A 127 26.73 -15.21 -0.17
C GLU A 127 25.93 -14.48 0.92
N PHE A 128 24.80 -13.85 0.55
CA PHE A 128 23.89 -13.23 1.52
C PHE A 128 23.14 -14.26 2.37
N LEU A 129 22.69 -15.39 1.79
CA LEU A 129 21.99 -16.43 2.55
C LEU A 129 22.86 -17.06 3.62
N LYS A 130 24.18 -17.17 3.39
CA LYS A 130 25.16 -17.71 4.36
C LYS A 130 25.28 -16.92 5.66
N ILE A 131 24.97 -15.61 5.62
CA ILE A 131 25.04 -14.75 6.82
C ILE A 131 23.71 -14.67 7.58
N LEU A 132 22.65 -15.31 7.08
CA LEU A 132 21.36 -15.30 7.75
C LEU A 132 21.43 -16.11 9.06
N PRO A 133 20.89 -15.60 10.17
CA PRO A 133 20.81 -16.34 11.43
C PRO A 133 19.90 -17.57 11.30
N CYS A 134 20.33 -18.70 11.84
CA CYS A 134 19.63 -19.98 11.69
C CYS A 134 18.42 -20.15 12.63
N ASP A 135 18.29 -19.31 13.65
CA ASP A 135 17.20 -19.29 14.64
C ASP A 135 16.05 -18.33 14.25
N ILE A 136 16.11 -17.75 13.04
CA ILE A 136 15.07 -16.90 12.47
C ILE A 136 14.63 -17.48 11.13
N ARG A 137 13.31 -17.55 10.91
CA ARG A 137 12.76 -17.94 9.62
C ARG A 137 12.73 -16.75 8.67
N PHE A 138 12.99 -16.97 7.39
CA PHE A 138 13.02 -15.91 6.37
C PHE A 138 12.11 -16.25 5.19
N ALA A 139 11.57 -15.21 4.57
CA ALA A 139 10.83 -15.29 3.32
C ALA A 139 11.43 -14.31 2.31
N LEU A 140 11.65 -14.74 1.06
CA LEU A 140 12.23 -13.92 0.01
C LEU A 140 11.21 -13.66 -1.09
N GLU A 141 10.95 -12.39 -1.37
CA GLU A 141 10.07 -11.94 -2.43
C GLU A 141 10.89 -11.37 -3.57
N TYR A 142 10.98 -12.11 -4.67
CA TYR A 142 11.49 -11.62 -5.93
C TYR A 142 10.36 -11.02 -6.78
N ARG A 143 10.71 -10.04 -7.63
CA ARG A 143 9.77 -9.36 -8.53
C ARG A 143 10.19 -9.44 -9.99
N ASN A 144 11.19 -10.27 -10.29
CA ASN A 144 11.79 -10.37 -11.61
C ASN A 144 11.70 -11.80 -12.12
N LYS A 145 11.20 -11.99 -13.35
CA LYS A 145 11.04 -13.31 -13.99
C LYS A 145 12.33 -14.13 -14.07
N ALA A 146 13.51 -13.50 -13.98
CA ALA A 146 14.79 -14.20 -13.93
C ALA A 146 14.93 -15.14 -12.70
N TRP A 147 14.06 -15.02 -11.70
CA TRP A 147 14.02 -15.90 -10.53
C TRP A 147 13.14 -17.15 -10.74
N LEU A 148 12.34 -17.21 -11.81
CA LEU A 148 11.46 -18.34 -12.12
C LEU A 148 12.26 -19.50 -12.73
N THR A 149 13.20 -20.05 -11.95
CA THR A 149 14.07 -21.16 -12.35
C THR A 149 14.19 -22.17 -11.20
N GLU A 150 14.37 -23.45 -11.52
CA GLU A 150 14.61 -24.48 -10.48
C GLU A 150 15.84 -24.14 -9.65
N GLN A 151 16.94 -23.67 -10.27
CA GLN A 151 18.16 -23.31 -9.55
C GLN A 151 17.93 -22.26 -8.45
N ALA A 152 17.07 -21.27 -8.70
CA ALA A 152 16.74 -20.27 -7.68
C ALA A 152 15.93 -20.90 -6.53
N HIS A 153 14.93 -21.73 -6.84
CA HIS A 153 14.09 -22.36 -5.82
C HIS A 153 14.81 -23.45 -5.03
N ASP A 154 15.70 -24.21 -5.66
CA ASP A 154 16.58 -25.18 -5.01
C ASP A 154 17.52 -24.48 -4.03
N LEU A 155 18.13 -23.35 -4.44
CA LEU A 155 18.96 -22.55 -3.54
C LEU A 155 18.14 -22.04 -2.33
N LEU A 156 16.92 -21.55 -2.54
CA LEU A 156 16.07 -21.14 -1.42
C LEU A 156 15.71 -22.33 -0.51
N ARG A 157 15.51 -23.53 -1.08
CA ARG A 157 15.23 -24.75 -0.35
C ARG A 157 16.40 -25.23 0.50
N ASP A 158 17.60 -25.19 -0.05
CA ASP A 158 18.84 -25.58 0.65
C ASP A 158 19.08 -24.73 1.91
N TYR A 159 18.62 -23.47 1.89
CA TYR A 159 18.73 -22.52 3.01
C TYR A 159 17.45 -22.37 3.83
N ASN A 160 16.41 -23.18 3.58
CA ASN A 160 15.10 -23.11 4.23
C ASN A 160 14.47 -21.69 4.19
N ILE A 161 14.55 -21.03 3.03
CA ILE A 161 13.98 -19.70 2.79
C ILE A 161 12.67 -19.83 2.03
N ALA A 162 11.59 -19.26 2.55
CA ALA A 162 10.29 -19.32 1.89
C ALA A 162 10.29 -18.43 0.63
N ALA A 163 10.03 -19.00 -0.54
CA ALA A 163 9.71 -18.24 -1.74
C ALA A 163 8.31 -17.63 -1.57
N VAL A 164 8.21 -16.31 -1.65
CA VAL A 164 6.94 -15.61 -1.46
C VAL A 164 6.07 -15.76 -2.71
N ALA A 165 4.90 -16.34 -2.56
CA ALA A 165 3.87 -16.34 -3.59
C ALA A 165 3.14 -15.00 -3.57
N VAL A 166 3.24 -14.23 -4.65
CA VAL A 166 2.56 -12.93 -4.78
C VAL A 166 1.46 -13.04 -5.83
N ASP A 167 0.25 -12.65 -5.47
CA ASP A 167 -0.80 -12.33 -6.44
C ASP A 167 -0.63 -10.88 -6.87
N GLU A 168 0.13 -10.70 -7.97
CA GLU A 168 0.38 -9.42 -8.64
C GLU A 168 0.34 -9.60 -10.17
N PRO A 169 0.08 -8.53 -10.95
CA PRO A 169 0.06 -8.60 -12.42
C PRO A 169 1.39 -8.99 -13.12
N LEU A 170 2.53 -8.88 -12.43
CA LEU A 170 3.86 -8.99 -13.07
C LEU A 170 4.38 -10.43 -13.18
N LEU A 171 3.98 -11.30 -12.25
CA LEU A 171 4.47 -12.67 -12.13
C LEU A 171 3.30 -13.63 -11.93
N PRO A 172 3.39 -14.87 -12.43
CA PRO A 172 2.36 -15.86 -12.17
C PRO A 172 2.30 -16.15 -10.66
N PRO A 173 1.11 -16.39 -10.08
CA PRO A 173 0.95 -16.79 -8.68
C PRO A 173 1.31 -18.28 -8.51
N GLU A 174 2.57 -18.61 -8.81
CA GLU A 174 3.16 -19.91 -8.58
C GLU A 174 3.48 -20.09 -7.10
N VAL A 175 2.99 -21.19 -6.54
CA VAL A 175 3.27 -21.57 -5.17
C VAL A 175 4.30 -22.69 -5.23
N ARG A 176 5.47 -22.47 -4.63
CA ARG A 176 6.51 -23.48 -4.47
C ARG A 176 6.97 -23.49 -3.02
N LEU A 177 6.83 -24.62 -2.36
CA LEU A 177 7.33 -24.80 -1.00
C LEU A 177 8.86 -24.96 -1.04
N THR A 178 9.55 -24.01 -0.43
CA THR A 178 11.01 -24.00 -0.29
C THR A 178 11.44 -23.91 1.17
N SER A 179 10.51 -23.94 2.12
CA SER A 179 10.83 -24.01 3.54
C SER A 179 9.70 -24.63 4.36
N ASP A 180 9.90 -24.70 5.67
CA ASP A 180 8.91 -25.07 6.68
C ASP A 180 7.78 -24.02 6.87
N ILE A 181 7.85 -22.89 6.16
CA ILE A 181 6.77 -21.90 6.08
C ILE A 181 6.39 -21.61 4.62
N ALA A 182 5.11 -21.36 4.40
CA ALA A 182 4.61 -20.77 3.18
C ALA A 182 4.26 -19.29 3.42
N TYR A 183 4.57 -18.45 2.45
CA TYR A 183 4.31 -17.01 2.55
C TYR A 183 3.56 -16.52 1.32
N VAL A 184 2.36 -15.96 1.52
CA VAL A 184 1.48 -15.47 0.46
C VAL A 184 1.20 -13.99 0.64
N ARG A 185 1.22 -13.23 -0.46
CA ARG A 185 0.81 -11.82 -0.45
C ARG A 185 -0.20 -11.53 -1.56
N TRP A 186 -1.29 -10.87 -1.18
CA TRP A 186 -2.30 -10.39 -2.14
C TRP A 186 -2.12 -8.89 -2.33
N HIS A 187 -1.55 -8.50 -3.47
CA HIS A 187 -1.30 -7.07 -3.76
C HIS A 187 -2.47 -6.45 -4.50
N GLY A 188 -3.32 -7.24 -5.16
CA GLY A 188 -4.39 -6.77 -6.03
C GLY A 188 -4.01 -6.85 -7.50
N ARG A 189 -5.02 -6.79 -8.38
CA ARG A 189 -4.87 -6.94 -9.83
C ARG A 189 -5.20 -5.65 -10.60
N GLY A 190 -5.14 -4.50 -9.92
CA GLY A 190 -5.38 -3.20 -10.54
C GLY A 190 -4.30 -2.85 -11.57
N GLU A 191 -4.68 -2.20 -12.67
CA GLU A 191 -3.76 -1.82 -13.75
C GLU A 191 -2.77 -0.71 -13.35
N LYS A 192 -3.20 0.26 -12.52
CA LYS A 192 -2.36 1.35 -12.00
C LYS A 192 -2.65 1.55 -10.51
N MET A 193 -1.61 1.46 -9.68
CA MET A 193 -1.72 1.38 -8.21
C MET A 193 -2.43 0.09 -7.78
N TRP A 194 -1.82 -1.05 -8.10
CA TRP A 194 -2.33 -2.42 -7.93
C TRP A 194 -2.98 -2.73 -6.56
N TYR A 195 -2.61 -1.99 -5.50
CA TYR A 195 -3.11 -2.11 -4.13
C TYR A 195 -4.52 -1.52 -3.95
N ASN A 196 -4.99 -0.68 -4.86
CA ASN A 196 -6.38 -0.23 -4.86
C ASN A 196 -7.23 -1.25 -5.62
N TYR A 197 -7.49 -2.37 -4.97
CA TYR A 197 -8.20 -3.48 -5.56
C TYR A 197 -9.09 -4.14 -4.52
N HIS A 198 -10.37 -4.31 -4.83
CA HIS A 198 -11.29 -5.07 -4.01
C HIS A 198 -11.49 -6.43 -4.66
N TYR A 199 -10.93 -7.47 -4.05
CA TYR A 199 -11.04 -8.82 -4.60
C TYR A 199 -12.48 -9.33 -4.53
N SER A 200 -12.94 -9.95 -5.61
CA SER A 200 -14.18 -10.72 -5.59
C SER A 200 -13.99 -12.08 -4.90
N LYS A 201 -15.10 -12.69 -4.46
CA LYS A 201 -15.07 -14.03 -3.86
C LYS A 201 -14.49 -15.08 -4.81
N ASP A 202 -14.85 -15.00 -6.09
CA ASP A 202 -14.43 -15.97 -7.11
C ASP A 202 -12.92 -15.93 -7.34
N GLU A 203 -12.32 -14.74 -7.31
CA GLU A 203 -10.87 -14.57 -7.45
C GLU A 203 -10.10 -15.14 -6.26
N LEU A 204 -10.64 -14.99 -5.06
CA LEU A 204 -10.03 -15.51 -3.83
C LEU A 204 -10.26 -17.01 -3.66
N ALA A 205 -11.35 -17.56 -4.20
CA ALA A 205 -11.66 -18.99 -4.13
C ALA A 205 -10.53 -19.86 -4.69
N ALA A 206 -9.85 -19.40 -5.75
CA ALA A 206 -8.71 -20.09 -6.34
C ALA A 206 -7.50 -20.24 -5.37
N SER A 207 -7.40 -19.38 -4.35
CA SER A 207 -6.32 -19.43 -3.36
C SER A 207 -6.59 -20.46 -2.25
N ILE A 208 -7.85 -20.85 -2.02
CA ILE A 208 -8.25 -21.70 -0.88
C ILE A 208 -7.62 -23.07 -0.94
N SER A 209 -7.70 -23.75 -2.09
CA SER A 209 -7.11 -25.08 -2.26
C SER A 209 -5.59 -25.04 -2.06
N LYS A 210 -4.92 -24.01 -2.60
CA LYS A 210 -3.47 -23.82 -2.43
C LYS A 210 -3.08 -23.60 -0.97
N LEU A 211 -3.81 -22.76 -0.23
CA LEU A 211 -3.57 -22.53 1.20
C LEU A 211 -3.70 -23.81 2.02
N LYS A 212 -4.73 -24.63 1.73
CA LYS A 212 -4.93 -25.94 2.39
C LYS A 212 -3.81 -26.91 2.05
N GLU A 213 -3.42 -27.00 0.79
CA GLU A 213 -2.30 -27.84 0.34
C GLU A 213 -0.99 -27.47 1.04
N MET A 214 -0.63 -26.17 1.05
CA MET A 214 0.57 -25.70 1.74
C MET A 214 0.55 -26.04 3.24
N SER A 215 -0.61 -25.90 3.89
CA SER A 215 -0.77 -26.19 5.32
C SER A 215 -0.56 -27.66 5.69
N GLN A 216 -0.51 -28.58 4.71
CA GLN A 216 -0.19 -29.99 5.01
C GLN A 216 1.24 -30.14 5.50
N SER A 217 2.16 -29.33 4.95
CA SER A 217 3.61 -29.48 5.11
C SER A 217 4.32 -28.26 5.71
N ALA A 218 3.65 -27.10 5.82
CA ALA A 218 4.25 -25.85 6.30
C ALA A 218 3.27 -24.98 7.11
N ASP A 219 3.79 -24.12 7.99
CA ASP A 219 2.99 -23.02 8.54
C ASP A 219 2.70 -22.00 7.43
N VAL A 220 1.47 -21.50 7.32
CA VAL A 220 1.08 -20.59 6.23
C VAL A 220 0.86 -19.19 6.77
N TYR A 221 1.63 -18.23 6.30
CA TYR A 221 1.47 -16.81 6.58
C TYR A 221 0.97 -16.09 5.32
N GLY A 222 -0.17 -15.41 5.43
CA GLY A 222 -0.78 -14.70 4.31
C GLY A 222 -1.11 -13.25 4.66
N TYR A 223 -0.75 -12.32 3.77
CA TYR A 223 -0.94 -10.89 4.02
C TYR A 223 -1.60 -10.16 2.85
N PHE A 224 -2.73 -9.51 3.13
CA PHE A 224 -3.43 -8.62 2.20
C PHE A 224 -2.79 -7.23 2.23
N ASN A 225 -2.32 -6.76 1.08
CA ASN A 225 -1.67 -5.46 0.92
C ASN A 225 -2.51 -4.46 0.10
N ASN A 226 -3.73 -4.85 -0.28
CA ASN A 226 -4.72 -4.00 -0.94
C ASN A 226 -5.45 -3.07 0.06
N HIS A 227 -4.66 -2.22 0.73
CA HIS A 227 -5.05 -1.51 1.96
C HIS A 227 -6.04 -0.36 1.77
N TYR A 228 -6.29 0.10 0.54
CA TYR A 228 -7.22 1.19 0.27
C TYR A 228 -8.63 0.85 0.78
N TYR A 229 -9.32 1.86 1.31
CA TYR A 229 -10.75 1.74 1.65
C TYR A 229 -11.11 0.58 2.62
N GLY A 230 -10.14 0.02 3.34
CA GLY A 230 -10.41 -1.15 4.19
C GLY A 230 -10.70 -2.44 3.43
N TYR A 231 -10.33 -2.54 2.14
CA TYR A 231 -10.51 -3.78 1.37
C TYR A 231 -9.68 -4.94 1.92
N ALA A 232 -8.43 -4.69 2.33
CA ALA A 232 -7.56 -5.71 2.90
C ALA A 232 -8.19 -6.48 4.09
N PRO A 233 -8.69 -5.83 5.16
CA PRO A 233 -9.33 -6.56 6.26
C PRO A 233 -10.62 -7.28 5.82
N GLU A 234 -11.44 -6.70 4.93
CA GLU A 234 -12.64 -7.39 4.42
C GLU A 234 -12.29 -8.65 3.63
N ASN A 235 -11.34 -8.55 2.69
CA ASN A 235 -10.88 -9.66 1.85
C ASN A 235 -10.19 -10.75 2.66
N CYS A 236 -9.39 -10.38 3.67
CA CYS A 236 -8.79 -11.33 4.59
C CYS A 236 -9.86 -12.15 5.33
N ILE A 237 -10.90 -11.49 5.85
CA ILE A 237 -11.99 -12.19 6.55
C ILE A 237 -12.79 -13.06 5.58
N TYR A 238 -13.03 -12.64 4.34
CA TYR A 238 -13.65 -13.52 3.33
C TYR A 238 -12.86 -14.82 3.15
N VAL A 239 -11.53 -14.76 3.05
CA VAL A 239 -10.71 -15.98 2.93
C VAL A 239 -10.81 -16.84 4.18
N LEU A 240 -10.79 -16.25 5.37
CA LEU A 240 -11.01 -16.98 6.62
C LEU A 240 -12.39 -17.65 6.66
N GLU A 241 -13.43 -17.00 6.16
CA GLU A 241 -14.78 -17.58 6.04
C GLU A 241 -14.78 -18.78 5.08
N MET A 242 -14.16 -18.65 3.89
CA MET A 242 -14.05 -19.73 2.91
C MET A 242 -13.20 -20.92 3.39
N LEU A 243 -12.23 -20.67 4.28
CA LEU A 243 -11.47 -21.71 4.95
C LEU A 243 -12.24 -22.40 6.09
N GLY A 244 -13.39 -21.84 6.51
CA GLY A 244 -14.12 -22.32 7.69
C GLY A 244 -13.45 -21.93 9.02
N MET A 245 -12.57 -20.93 9.01
CA MET A 245 -11.75 -20.51 10.15
C MET A 245 -12.21 -19.19 10.78
N ALA A 246 -13.14 -18.47 10.16
CA ALA A 246 -13.56 -17.16 10.64
C ALA A 246 -14.36 -17.23 11.95
N THR A 247 -13.96 -16.41 12.93
CA THR A 247 -14.66 -16.23 14.21
C THR A 247 -15.96 -15.42 14.03
N PRO A 248 -16.90 -15.46 15.00
CA PRO A 248 -18.07 -14.58 14.98
C PRO A 248 -17.70 -13.10 14.93
N GLU A 249 -16.69 -12.65 15.70
CA GLU A 249 -16.29 -11.23 15.68
C GLU A 249 -15.71 -10.81 14.32
N GLN A 250 -14.96 -11.70 13.65
CA GLN A 250 -14.46 -11.44 12.30
C GLN A 250 -15.63 -11.29 11.31
N LYS A 251 -16.63 -12.19 11.36
CA LYS A 251 -17.81 -12.11 10.49
C LYS A 251 -18.60 -10.81 10.71
N GLU A 252 -18.79 -10.40 11.96
CA GLU A 252 -19.44 -9.13 12.29
C GLU A 252 -18.62 -7.93 11.77
N MET A 253 -17.31 -7.94 11.97
CA MET A 253 -16.41 -6.90 11.47
C MET A 253 -16.49 -6.80 9.94
N ARG A 254 -16.50 -7.92 9.23
CA ARG A 254 -16.67 -7.93 7.77
C ARG A 254 -18.01 -7.35 7.33
N GLN A 255 -19.10 -7.73 8.00
CA GLN A 255 -20.42 -7.15 7.73
C GLN A 255 -20.45 -5.65 7.98
N HIS A 256 -19.75 -5.17 9.02
CA HIS A 256 -19.60 -3.74 9.29
C HIS A 256 -18.85 -3.02 8.16
N ILE A 257 -17.70 -3.56 7.73
CA ILE A 257 -16.91 -2.98 6.61
C ILE A 257 -17.76 -2.95 5.33
N SER A 258 -18.38 -4.06 4.97
CA SER A 258 -19.25 -4.17 3.79
C SER A 258 -20.44 -3.21 3.88
N GLY A 259 -21.03 -3.11 5.08
CA GLY A 259 -22.13 -2.21 5.43
C GLY A 259 -21.77 -0.73 5.26
N TYR A 260 -20.54 -0.35 5.59
CA TYR A 260 -20.03 1.01 5.39
C TYR A 260 -20.05 1.43 3.91
N TRP A 261 -19.76 0.49 3.00
CA TRP A 261 -19.86 0.71 1.55
C TRP A 261 -21.31 0.75 1.08
N THR A 262 -22.12 -0.22 1.50
CA THR A 262 -23.55 -0.26 1.09
C THR A 262 -24.35 0.92 1.63
N GLY A 263 -24.02 1.42 2.84
CA GLY A 263 -24.66 2.58 3.47
C GLY A 263 -24.38 3.90 2.74
N ARG A 264 -23.24 4.01 2.05
CA ARG A 264 -22.94 5.12 1.12
C ARG A 264 -23.56 4.91 -0.26
N VAL A 265 -23.79 3.66 -0.67
CA VAL A 265 -24.49 3.29 -1.91
C VAL A 265 -26.02 3.40 -1.77
N THR A 266 -26.57 3.39 -0.54
CA THR A 266 -28.02 3.62 -0.28
C THR A 266 -28.48 5.07 -0.43
N THR A 267 -27.62 5.98 -0.88
CA THR A 267 -28.08 7.11 -1.70
C THR A 267 -28.47 6.56 -3.07
N LYS A 268 -29.75 6.17 -3.21
CA LYS A 268 -30.42 5.60 -4.40
C LYS A 268 -29.52 5.47 -5.64
N VAL A 269 -29.09 4.24 -5.93
CA VAL A 269 -28.74 3.85 -7.29
C VAL A 269 -30.04 3.88 -8.10
N ILE A 270 -30.28 4.98 -8.80
CA ILE A 270 -31.27 5.04 -9.88
C ILE A 270 -30.61 4.33 -11.06
N THR A 271 -31.09 3.13 -11.41
CA THR A 271 -30.77 2.49 -12.69
C THR A 271 -31.30 3.40 -13.80
N LYS A 272 -30.40 4.20 -14.36
CA LYS A 272 -30.68 5.10 -15.46
C LYS A 272 -30.73 4.31 -16.77
N THR A 273 -31.85 4.43 -17.46
CA THR A 273 -32.10 3.94 -18.83
C THR A 273 -31.36 4.80 -19.85
N LEU A 274 -31.18 4.33 -21.08
CA LEU A 274 -30.51 5.06 -22.16
C LEU A 274 -31.13 6.46 -22.42
N SER A 275 -32.41 6.63 -22.07
CA SER A 275 -33.15 7.89 -22.05
C SER A 275 -32.61 8.93 -21.05
N ASP A 276 -31.98 8.50 -19.95
CA ASP A 276 -31.43 9.37 -18.91
C ASP A 276 -30.02 9.89 -19.24
N TYR A 277 -29.36 9.35 -20.25
CA TYR A 277 -28.08 9.88 -20.78
C TYR A 277 -28.26 11.20 -21.54
N LEU A 278 -29.48 11.48 -22.00
CA LEU A 278 -29.80 12.66 -22.79
C LEU A 278 -30.21 13.88 -21.94
N ALA A 279 -30.20 13.76 -20.61
CA ALA A 279 -30.41 14.86 -19.68
C ALA A 279 -29.19 14.99 -18.74
N GLN A 280 -28.12 15.63 -19.23
CA GLN A 280 -27.00 16.04 -18.38
C GLN A 280 -27.39 17.29 -17.58
N GLU A 281 -27.60 17.13 -16.27
CA GLU A 281 -27.23 18.18 -15.33
C GLU A 281 -25.73 18.04 -15.06
N LYS A 282 -24.96 19.07 -15.41
CA LYS A 282 -23.50 19.14 -15.20
C LYS A 282 -23.19 18.98 -13.70
N GLU A 283 -22.42 17.96 -13.31
CA GLU A 283 -21.83 17.88 -11.96
C GLU A 283 -21.01 19.16 -11.68
N GLY A 284 -21.33 19.94 -10.65
CA GLY A 284 -20.63 21.19 -10.37
C GLY A 284 -19.13 21.02 -10.09
N ILE A 285 -18.33 22.00 -10.48
CA ILE A 285 -16.86 22.00 -10.35
C ILE A 285 -16.35 21.70 -8.94
N GLU A 286 -17.07 22.13 -7.91
CA GLU A 286 -16.74 21.85 -6.49
C GLU A 286 -16.74 20.35 -6.19
N THR A 287 -17.64 19.59 -6.82
CA THR A 287 -17.74 18.13 -6.67
C THR A 287 -16.51 17.46 -7.27
N LEU A 288 -16.11 17.87 -8.47
CA LEU A 288 -14.91 17.36 -9.14
C LEU A 288 -13.66 17.69 -8.34
N LEU A 289 -13.56 18.92 -7.83
CA LEU A 289 -12.41 19.40 -7.08
C LEU A 289 -12.24 18.65 -5.75
N SER A 290 -13.33 18.27 -5.07
CA SER A 290 -13.29 17.52 -3.81
C SER A 290 -12.52 16.20 -3.87
N GLY A 291 -12.35 15.62 -5.06
CA GLY A 291 -11.52 14.43 -5.27
C GLY A 291 -10.01 14.68 -5.18
N PHE A 292 -9.57 15.94 -5.27
CA PHE A 292 -8.17 16.34 -5.34
C PHE A 292 -7.68 17.12 -4.11
N ILE A 293 -8.60 17.65 -3.29
CA ILE A 293 -8.28 18.50 -2.14
C ILE A 293 -8.99 18.02 -0.87
N GLU A 294 -8.27 18.03 0.26
CA GLU A 294 -8.86 17.68 1.56
C GLU A 294 -9.87 18.76 2.02
N THR A 295 -10.97 18.37 2.67
CA THR A 295 -12.08 19.24 3.10
C THR A 295 -11.62 20.54 3.79
N LEU A 296 -10.72 20.46 4.78
CA LEU A 296 -10.18 21.63 5.49
C LEU A 296 -9.33 22.55 4.59
N ARG A 297 -8.69 22.01 3.55
CA ARG A 297 -7.97 22.82 2.56
C ARG A 297 -8.93 23.41 1.53
N PHE A 298 -10.01 22.71 1.21
CA PHE A 298 -11.04 23.18 0.29
C PHE A 298 -11.80 24.38 0.86
N GLU A 299 -12.19 24.33 2.12
CA GLU A 299 -12.80 25.47 2.82
C GLU A 299 -11.88 26.69 2.79
N LYS A 300 -10.59 26.49 3.09
CA LYS A 300 -9.57 27.55 3.01
C LYS A 300 -9.31 28.04 1.58
N ALA A 301 -9.51 27.20 0.57
CA ALA A 301 -9.37 27.59 -0.83
C ALA A 301 -10.46 28.60 -1.24
N ARG A 302 -11.69 28.42 -0.73
CA ARG A 302 -12.83 29.32 -1.00
C ARG A 302 -12.65 30.72 -0.41
N GLU A 303 -11.82 30.85 0.61
CA GLU A 303 -11.51 32.12 1.27
C GLU A 303 -10.44 32.94 0.52
N ILE A 304 -9.72 32.34 -0.42
CA ILE A 304 -8.65 33.00 -1.17
C ILE A 304 -9.26 33.78 -2.33
N LYS A 305 -9.10 35.10 -2.29
CA LYS A 305 -9.60 36.02 -3.33
C LYS A 305 -8.49 36.65 -4.18
N ASP A 306 -7.25 36.65 -3.68
CA ASP A 306 -6.09 37.22 -4.37
C ASP A 306 -5.56 36.19 -5.38
N ILE A 307 -6.19 36.16 -6.55
CA ILE A 307 -5.85 35.27 -7.67
C ILE A 307 -5.74 36.11 -8.93
N GLU A 308 -4.57 36.09 -9.56
CA GLU A 308 -4.32 36.79 -10.82
C GLU A 308 -3.93 35.76 -11.89
N ILE A 309 -4.79 35.55 -12.88
CA ILE A 309 -4.49 34.66 -14.01
C ILE A 309 -3.73 35.49 -15.06
N MET A 310 -2.42 35.27 -15.15
CA MET A 310 -1.55 35.98 -16.08
C MET A 310 -1.66 35.44 -17.50
N GLU A 311 -1.86 34.14 -17.66
CA GLU A 311 -2.02 33.48 -18.96
C GLU A 311 -3.02 32.32 -18.86
N LEU A 312 -3.95 32.28 -19.81
CA LEU A 312 -4.95 31.23 -19.95
C LEU A 312 -4.98 30.76 -21.41
N GLY A 313 -4.00 29.93 -21.78
CA GLY A 313 -3.86 29.33 -23.10
C GLY A 313 -4.56 27.99 -23.22
N THR A 314 -4.57 27.43 -24.43
CA THR A 314 -5.07 26.07 -24.70
C THR A 314 -4.07 24.99 -24.26
N ASP A 315 -2.80 25.35 -24.17
CA ASP A 315 -1.63 24.52 -23.86
C ASP A 315 -1.09 24.76 -22.45
N LYS A 316 -1.30 25.95 -21.85
CA LYS A 316 -0.80 26.28 -20.51
C LYS A 316 -1.65 27.30 -19.75
N ILE A 317 -1.53 27.27 -18.42
CA ILE A 317 -2.13 28.23 -17.49
C ILE A 317 -1.06 28.76 -16.55
N VAL A 318 -0.96 30.08 -16.42
CA VAL A 318 -0.01 30.75 -15.54
C VAL A 318 -0.78 31.71 -14.64
N ALA A 319 -0.62 31.58 -13.33
CA ALA A 319 -1.33 32.39 -12.35
C ALA A 319 -0.49 32.72 -11.11
N ASP A 320 -0.79 33.84 -10.47
CA ASP A 320 -0.36 34.17 -9.12
C ASP A 320 -1.53 33.91 -8.16
N VAL A 321 -1.25 33.21 -7.06
CA VAL A 321 -2.24 32.97 -6.00
C VAL A 321 -1.64 33.38 -4.66
N ARG A 322 -2.01 34.56 -4.16
CA ARG A 322 -1.47 35.17 -2.93
C ARG A 322 0.06 35.34 -2.94
N GLY A 323 0.65 35.71 -4.08
CA GLY A 323 2.10 35.88 -4.23
C GLY A 323 2.87 34.58 -4.48
N TYR A 324 2.16 33.48 -4.74
CA TYR A 324 2.74 32.18 -5.11
C TYR A 324 2.49 31.89 -6.58
N SER A 325 3.54 31.53 -7.30
CA SER A 325 3.47 31.21 -8.73
C SER A 325 2.85 29.83 -8.96
N VAL A 326 1.89 29.74 -9.88
CA VAL A 326 1.30 28.50 -10.38
C VAL A 326 1.51 28.43 -11.89
N TYR A 327 2.07 27.32 -12.36
CA TYR A 327 2.25 27.02 -13.78
C TYR A 327 1.69 25.64 -14.08
N ILE A 328 0.78 25.55 -15.03
CA ILE A 328 0.11 24.30 -15.45
C ILE A 328 0.37 24.14 -16.95
N ASP A 329 1.10 23.11 -17.33
CA ASP A 329 1.26 22.72 -18.74
C ASP A 329 0.26 21.60 -19.04
N LEU A 330 -0.68 21.86 -19.93
CA LEU A 330 -1.76 20.94 -20.31
C LEU A 330 -1.27 19.87 -21.29
N ASP A 331 -0.29 20.20 -22.13
CA ASP A 331 0.26 19.28 -23.13
C ASP A 331 1.25 18.30 -22.51
N LYS A 332 2.20 18.83 -21.73
CA LYS A 332 3.21 18.06 -20.98
C LYS A 332 2.68 17.53 -19.66
N ARG A 333 1.49 17.97 -19.24
CA ARG A 333 0.73 17.47 -18.08
C ARG A 333 1.52 17.60 -16.79
N PHE A 334 1.95 18.80 -16.46
CA PHE A 334 2.58 19.04 -15.18
C PHE A 334 2.07 20.32 -14.51
N ILE A 335 2.17 20.34 -13.19
CA ILE A 335 1.85 21.50 -12.36
C ILE A 335 3.10 21.86 -11.57
N LEU A 336 3.58 23.09 -11.73
CA LEU A 336 4.60 23.70 -10.89
C LEU A 336 3.96 24.72 -9.97
N HIS A 337 4.34 24.66 -8.69
CA HIS A 337 3.91 25.64 -7.70
C HIS A 337 4.94 25.74 -6.57
N ASP A 338 5.08 26.92 -5.97
CA ASP A 338 6.15 27.29 -5.02
C ASP A 338 5.68 27.36 -3.55
N CYS A 339 4.40 27.13 -3.24
CA CYS A 339 3.95 27.22 -1.86
C CYS A 339 4.43 26.03 -0.98
N ALA A 340 4.67 26.29 0.31
CA ALA A 340 5.15 25.28 1.25
C ALA A 340 4.18 24.11 1.47
N ASP A 341 2.86 24.32 1.34
CA ASP A 341 1.86 23.25 1.43
C ASP A 341 1.93 22.34 0.18
N TRP A 342 2.21 22.91 -0.99
CA TRP A 342 2.38 22.18 -2.24
C TRP A 342 3.56 21.22 -2.20
N GLN A 343 4.69 21.62 -1.60
CA GLN A 343 5.85 20.74 -1.43
C GLN A 343 5.48 19.41 -0.73
N ARG A 344 4.47 19.44 0.14
CA ARG A 344 3.95 18.27 0.85
C ARG A 344 2.88 17.55 0.04
N THR A 345 1.88 18.27 -0.47
CA THR A 345 0.72 17.68 -1.14
C THR A 345 1.04 17.16 -2.55
N ALA A 346 2.02 17.73 -3.24
CA ALA A 346 2.47 17.29 -4.56
C ALA A 346 2.94 15.83 -4.58
N ARG A 347 3.68 15.41 -3.54
CA ARG A 347 4.13 14.01 -3.36
C ARG A 347 2.96 13.04 -3.21
N GLU A 348 1.83 13.51 -2.71
CA GLU A 348 0.59 12.76 -2.52
C GLU A 348 -0.38 12.93 -3.70
N ARG A 349 0.01 13.67 -4.74
CA ARG A 349 -0.84 14.07 -5.89
C ARG A 349 -2.15 14.74 -5.43
N ARG A 350 -2.07 15.53 -4.36
CA ARG A 350 -3.17 16.32 -3.81
C ARG A 350 -2.92 17.81 -4.03
N PHE A 351 -4.01 18.56 -4.14
CA PHE A 351 -3.97 20.00 -4.23
C PHE A 351 -3.79 20.64 -2.86
N CYS A 352 -2.94 21.66 -2.82
CA CYS A 352 -2.94 22.62 -1.73
C CYS A 352 -4.13 23.58 -1.90
N LYS A 353 -4.38 24.39 -0.88
CA LYS A 353 -5.45 25.41 -0.92
C LYS A 353 -5.32 26.42 -2.08
N HIS A 354 -4.10 26.74 -2.54
CA HIS A 354 -3.88 27.71 -3.62
C HIS A 354 -4.27 27.14 -4.99
N ILE A 355 -3.89 25.90 -5.29
CA ILE A 355 -4.34 25.21 -6.52
C ILE A 355 -5.86 25.01 -6.49
N GLY A 356 -6.42 24.66 -5.33
CA GLY A 356 -7.88 24.59 -5.16
C GLY A 356 -8.56 25.93 -5.46
N ALA A 357 -8.00 27.03 -4.98
CA ALA A 357 -8.53 28.38 -5.21
C ALA A 357 -8.44 28.77 -6.70
N LEU A 358 -7.32 28.47 -7.36
CA LEU A 358 -7.16 28.68 -8.80
C LEU A 358 -8.20 27.89 -9.60
N MET A 359 -8.45 26.62 -9.26
CA MET A 359 -9.47 25.80 -9.95
C MET A 359 -10.88 26.37 -9.80
N LEU A 360 -11.19 27.01 -8.66
CA LEU A 360 -12.47 27.71 -8.46
C LEU A 360 -12.57 29.04 -9.22
N ALA A 361 -11.43 29.67 -9.53
CA ALA A 361 -11.36 30.96 -10.22
C ALA A 361 -11.30 30.84 -11.75
N LEU A 362 -10.88 29.68 -12.28
CA LEU A 362 -10.85 29.40 -13.71
C LEU A 362 -12.27 29.28 -14.29
N PRO A 363 -12.46 29.55 -15.61
CA PRO A 363 -13.71 29.23 -16.29
C PRO A 363 -14.08 27.76 -16.08
N GLU A 364 -15.37 27.49 -15.84
CA GLU A 364 -15.83 26.17 -15.40
C GLU A 364 -15.43 25.06 -16.38
N ASP A 365 -15.56 25.30 -17.69
CA ASP A 365 -15.19 24.31 -18.71
C ASP A 365 -13.67 24.06 -18.74
N THR A 366 -12.84 25.09 -18.50
CA THR A 366 -11.38 24.95 -18.43
C THR A 366 -10.96 24.15 -17.21
N ALA A 367 -11.43 24.52 -16.02
CA ALA A 367 -11.06 23.78 -14.82
C ALA A 367 -11.65 22.37 -14.80
N ARG A 368 -12.86 22.16 -15.34
CA ARG A 368 -13.39 20.81 -15.57
C ARG A 368 -12.48 20.00 -16.47
N SER A 369 -12.04 20.56 -17.61
CA SER A 369 -11.10 19.90 -18.53
C SER A 369 -9.79 19.51 -17.83
N VAL A 370 -9.22 20.43 -17.03
CA VAL A 370 -8.00 20.18 -16.25
C VAL A 370 -8.22 19.05 -15.23
N LEU A 371 -9.27 19.14 -14.41
CA LEU A 371 -9.58 18.15 -13.36
C LEU A 371 -9.88 16.77 -13.96
N GLU A 372 -10.65 16.71 -15.05
CA GLU A 372 -10.93 15.46 -15.75
C GLU A 372 -9.67 14.88 -16.40
N SER A 373 -8.80 15.74 -16.97
CA SER A 373 -7.51 15.32 -17.50
C SER A 373 -6.63 14.73 -16.39
N ILE A 374 -6.54 15.38 -15.23
CA ILE A 374 -5.77 14.86 -14.08
C ILE A 374 -6.36 13.54 -13.55
N LYS A 375 -7.69 13.38 -13.62
CA LYS A 375 -8.37 12.12 -13.24
C LYS A 375 -8.06 10.97 -14.20
N ARG A 376 -8.04 11.25 -15.51
CA ARG A 376 -7.95 10.23 -16.57
C ARG A 376 -6.51 9.95 -17.02
N GLN A 377 -5.60 10.91 -16.84
CA GLN A 377 -4.26 10.88 -17.40
C GLN A 377 -3.20 11.07 -16.31
N GLN A 378 -1.94 10.72 -16.62
CA GLN A 378 -0.84 10.96 -15.69
C GLN A 378 -0.37 12.40 -15.79
N TRP A 379 -0.21 13.01 -14.62
CA TRP A 379 0.21 14.38 -14.42
C TRP A 379 1.33 14.44 -13.39
N GLU A 380 2.36 15.24 -13.67
CA GLU A 380 3.48 15.50 -12.76
C GLU A 380 3.18 16.69 -11.84
N PHE A 381 3.50 16.55 -10.55
CA PHE A 381 3.28 17.57 -9.54
C PHE A 381 4.64 17.93 -8.96
N SER A 382 5.20 19.07 -9.38
CA SER A 382 6.58 19.44 -9.11
C SER A 382 6.68 20.81 -8.45
N GLN A 383 7.76 21.05 -7.71
CA GLN A 383 7.98 22.32 -7.03
C GLN A 383 8.54 23.33 -8.04
N TYR A 384 8.04 24.55 -8.02
CA TYR A 384 8.64 25.64 -8.78
C TYR A 384 9.89 26.13 -8.05
N THR A 385 11.09 25.82 -8.55
CA THR A 385 12.37 26.17 -7.90
C THR A 385 12.96 27.49 -8.35
N GLY A 386 12.33 28.20 -9.30
CA GLY A 386 12.77 29.51 -9.77
C GLY A 386 14.09 29.47 -10.57
N ARG A 387 13.96 29.81 -11.86
CA ARG A 387 14.99 30.05 -12.89
C ARG A 387 15.70 28.84 -13.50
N GLY A 388 15.26 28.54 -14.73
CA GLY A 388 16.13 28.13 -15.81
C GLY A 388 16.10 26.64 -16.13
N GLU A 389 15.05 26.19 -16.79
CA GLU A 389 15.13 25.17 -17.85
C GLU A 389 13.78 25.16 -18.58
N THR A 390 13.81 25.72 -19.79
CA THR A 390 12.79 25.48 -20.81
C THR A 390 12.71 23.99 -21.07
N TYR A 391 11.64 23.34 -20.63
CA TYR A 391 11.25 22.04 -21.15
C TYR A 391 10.58 22.19 -22.50
#